data_AF-A0A0N1N5I5-F1
#
_entry.id   AF-A0A0N1N5I5-F1
#
_cell.length_a   1.000
_cell.length_b   1.000
_cell.length_c   1.000
_cell.angle_alpha   90.00
_cell.angle_beta   90.00
_cell.angle_gamma   90.00
#
_symmetry.space_group_name_H-M   'P 1'
#
loop_
_entity.id
_entity.type
_entity.pdbx_description
1 polymer ?
#
loop_
_entity_poly.entity_id
_entity_poly.type
_entity_poly.pdbx_seq_one_letter_code
_entity_poly.pdbx_strand_id
1 'polypeptide(L)' 'MGSRILVVGAGAVGGYFGARMASAGHDVTFLVRERRRQQLRAEGLCVDFY' A
#
# COMPACT_ATOMS: atom_id res chain seq x y z
N MET A 1 -18.19 7.45 -3.75
CA MET A 1 -17.21 6.79 -4.65
C MET A 1 -15.84 7.30 -4.25
N GLY A 2 -15.03 6.50 -3.56
CA GLY A 2 -13.66 6.90 -3.21
C GLY A 2 -12.76 6.94 -4.46
N SER A 3 -11.77 7.83 -4.47
CA SER A 3 -10.75 7.85 -5.52
C SER A 3 -10.02 6.50 -5.59
N ARG A 4 -9.72 6.04 -6.82
CA ARG A 4 -8.86 4.88 -7.08
C ARG A 4 -7.43 5.34 -7.29
N ILE A 5 -6.50 4.80 -6.52
CA ILE A 5 -5.11 5.26 -6.45
C ILE A 5 -4.16 4.08 -6.67
N LEU A 6 -3.27 4.21 -7.66
CA LEU A 6 -2.19 3.27 -7.88
C LEU A 6 -0.90 3.84 -7.29
N VAL A 7 -0.28 3.11 -6.36
CA VAL A 7 1.04 3.42 -5.83
C VAL A 7 2.06 2.49 -6.46
N VAL A 8 3.06 3.05 -7.15
CA VAL A 8 4.15 2.28 -7.73
C VAL A 8 5.23 2.08 -6.66
N GLY A 9 5.33 0.85 -6.16
CA GLY A 9 6.22 0.48 -5.06
C GLY A 9 5.55 0.55 -3.68
N ALA A 10 6.01 -0.32 -2.77
CA ALA A 10 5.63 -0.34 -1.36
C ALA A 10 6.89 -0.31 -0.48
N GLY A 11 7.76 0.68 -0.73
CA GLY A 11 8.92 1.01 0.11
C GLY A 11 8.52 1.99 1.22
N ALA A 12 9.50 2.68 1.82
CA ALA A 12 9.24 3.61 2.93
C ALA A 12 8.17 4.68 2.59
N VAL A 13 8.36 5.44 1.51
CA VAL A 13 7.43 6.51 1.11
C VAL A 13 6.12 5.94 0.59
N GLY A 14 6.19 5.04 -0.40
CA GLY A 14 4.99 4.49 -1.05
C GLY A 14 4.10 3.71 -0.06
N GLY A 15 4.70 2.88 0.79
CA GLY A 15 4.00 2.13 1.82
C GLY A 15 3.34 3.04 2.85
N TYR A 16 4.06 4.03 3.39
CA TYR A 16 3.52 4.94 4.39
C TYR A 16 2.33 5.75 3.86
N PHE A 17 2.49 6.47 2.75
CA PHE A 17 1.41 7.29 2.21
C PHE A 17 0.28 6.44 1.64
N GLY A 18 0.59 5.30 1.02
CA GLY A 18 -0.41 4.36 0.53
C GLY A 18 -1.26 3.79 1.68
N ALA A 19 -0.66 3.44 2.81
CA ALA A 19 -1.38 2.97 4.00
C ALA A 19 -2.25 4.08 4.61
N ARG A 20 -1.75 5.33 4.67
CA ARG A 20 -2.55 6.49 5.12
C ARG A 20 -3.76 6.75 4.22
N MET A 21 -3.58 6.68 2.90
CA MET A 21 -4.69 6.83 1.95
C MET A 21 -5.71 5.70 2.07
N ALA A 22 -5.26 4.46 2.21
CA ALA A 22 -6.14 3.31 2.46
C ALA A 22 -6.92 3.48 3.78
N SER A 23 -6.25 3.94 4.84
CA SER A 23 -6.88 4.22 6.15
C SER A 23 -7.90 5.37 6.08
N ALA A 24 -7.73 6.31 5.14
CA ALA A 24 -8.69 7.37 4.87
C ALA A 24 -9.89 6.93 3.98
N GLY A 25 -9.98 5.64 3.64
CA GLY A 25 -11.10 5.07 2.88
C GLY A 25 -10.95 5.18 1.35
N HIS A 26 -9.76 5.48 0.85
CA HIS A 26 -9.48 5.42 -0.60
C HIS A 26 -9.23 3.98 -1.06
N ASP A 27 -9.56 3.68 -2.31
CA ASP A 27 -9.25 2.40 -2.95
C ASP A 27 -7.80 2.44 -3.48
N VAL A 28 -6.89 1.81 -2.73
CA VAL A 28 -5.44 1.87 -2.99
C VAL A 28 -4.94 0.52 -3.47
N THR A 29 -4.27 0.51 -4.63
CA THR A 29 -3.56 -0.64 -5.17
C THR A 29 -2.06 -0.38 -5.22
N PHE A 30 -1.25 -1.37 -4.83
CA PHE A 30 0.21 -1.30 -4.93
C PHE A 30 0.72 -2.11 -6.12
N LEU A 31 1.38 -1.45 -7.06
CA LEU A 31 2.14 -2.11 -8.12
C LEU A 31 3.57 -2.35 -7.64
N VAL A 32 3.93 -3.61 -7.43
CA VAL A 32 5.24 -3.99 -6.89
C VAL A 32 5.83 -5.16 -7.68
N ARG A 33 7.13 -5.40 -7.51
CA ARG A 33 7.80 -6.60 -8.07
C ARG A 33 7.29 -7.87 -7.39
N GLU A 34 7.39 -8.99 -8.10
CA GLU A 34 6.81 -10.28 -7.70
C GLU A 34 7.13 -10.70 -6.26
N ARG A 35 8.40 -10.62 -5.85
CA ARG A 35 8.82 -10.94 -4.47
C ARG A 35 8.04 -10.12 -3.42
N ARG A 36 7.89 -8.82 -3.63
CA ARG A 36 7.17 -7.93 -2.71
C ARG A 36 5.66 -8.21 -2.75
N ARG A 37 5.12 -8.55 -3.93
CA ARG A 37 3.70 -8.93 -4.10
C ARG A 37 3.35 -10.15 -3.25
N GLN A 38 4.21 -11.16 -3.25
CA GLN A 38 4.03 -12.37 -2.45
C GLN A 38 4.02 -12.06 -0.95
N GLN A 39 4.97 -11.25 -0.48
CA GLN A 39 5.02 -10.79 0.92
C GLN A 39 3.75 -10.03 1.32
N LEU A 40 3.34 -9.04 0.51
CA LEU A 40 2.12 -8.27 0.77
C LEU A 40 0.85 -9.13 0.76
N ARG A 41 0.80 -10.21 -0.02
CA ARG A 41 -0.33 -11.15 -0.02
C ARG A 41 -0.37 -12.05 1.20
N ALA A 42 0.80 -12.44 1.73
CA ALA A 42 0.91 -13.32 2.89
C ALA A 42 0.71 -12.56 4.21
N GLU A 43 1.30 -11.36 4.31
CA GLU A 43 1.43 -10.62 5.57
C GLU A 43 0.59 -9.34 5.59
N GLY A 44 0.10 -8.88 4.44
CA GLY A 44 -0.45 -7.54 4.30
C GLY A 44 0.63 -6.46 4.23
N LEU A 45 0.21 -5.20 4.25
CA LEU A 45 1.10 -4.05 4.40
C LEU A 45 1.17 -3.66 5.88
N CYS A 46 2.31 -3.91 6.52
CA CYS A 46 2.56 -3.48 7.90
C CYS A 46 3.21 -2.09 7.91
N VAL A 47 2.59 -1.15 8.60
CA VAL A 47 3.12 0.20 8.83
C VAL A 47 2.88 0.55 10.28
N ASP A 48 3.96 0.85 11.00
CA ASP A 48 3.86 1.42 12.34
C ASP A 48 3.57 2.92 12.21
N PHE A 49 2.39 3.32 12.65
CA PHE A 49 2.08 4.72 12.85
C PHE A 49 2.54 5.11 14.26
N TYR A 50 3.21 6.26 14.38
CA TYR A 50 3.49 6.87 15.68
C TYR A 50 2.20 7.29 16.38
#